data_AF-A0A9W4LD47-F1
#
_entry.id   AF-A0A9W4LD47-F1
#
_cell.length_a   1.000
_cell.length_b   1.000
_cell.length_c   1.000
_cell.angle_alpha   90.00
_cell.angle_beta   90.00
_cell.angle_gamma   90.00
#
_symmetry.space_group_name_H-M   'P 1'
#
loop_
_entity.id
_entity.type
_entity.pdbx_description
1 polymer ?
#
loop_
_entity_poly.entity_id
_entity_poly.type
_entity_poly.pdbx_seq_one_letter_code
_entity_poly.pdbx_strand_id
1 'polypeptide(L)'
;MVYSKTAANAPFMGADGIQLAYPFDTSLRFYAGFARQALEATARGLQAQADYVKDLAACENPADILTCSNVYACHMLEACLEAGRNAVTATRHQPEG
;
A
#
# COMPACT_ATOMS: atom_id res chain seq x y z
N MET A 1 23.02 6.67 2.25
CA MET A 1 22.75 8.09 1.98
C MET A 1 22.05 8.64 3.22
N VAL A 2 22.72 9.46 4.02
CA VAL A 2 22.11 10.11 5.20
C VAL A 2 21.55 11.43 4.69
N TYR A 3 20.22 11.56 4.69
CA TYR A 3 19.60 12.84 4.37
C TYR A 3 19.92 13.81 5.51
N SER A 4 20.71 14.83 5.22
CA SER A 4 20.94 15.94 6.15
C SER A 4 19.59 16.46 6.61
N LYS A 5 19.37 16.53 7.93
CA LYS A 5 18.19 17.19 8.50
C LYS A 5 18.17 18.62 7.98
N THR A 6 17.40 18.90 6.93
CA THR A 6 17.10 20.30 6.59
C THR A 6 16.45 20.91 7.81
N ALA A 7 16.84 22.14 8.13
CA ALA A 7 16.30 22.89 9.26
C ALA A 7 14.78 22.69 9.27
N ALA A 8 14.22 22.30 10.42
CA ALA A 8 12.92 21.65 10.58
C ALA A 8 11.69 22.44 10.07
N ASN A 9 11.88 23.56 9.37
CA ASN A 9 10.86 24.51 8.97
C ASN A 9 11.09 25.07 7.54
N ALA A 10 12.03 24.52 6.75
CA ALA A 10 12.28 25.00 5.39
C ALA A 10 11.27 24.37 4.41
N PRO A 11 10.41 25.15 3.73
CA PRO A 11 9.40 24.59 2.84
C PRO A 11 10.06 23.81 1.69
N PHE A 12 9.60 22.58 1.46
CA PHE A 12 9.98 21.83 0.27
C PHE A 12 9.23 22.43 -0.92
N MET A 13 9.95 23.13 -1.81
CA MET A 13 9.36 23.68 -3.02
C MET A 13 9.42 22.64 -4.15
N GLY A 14 8.24 22.24 -4.64
CA GLY A 14 8.15 21.49 -5.89
C GLY A 14 8.61 22.34 -7.08
N ALA A 15 8.90 21.68 -8.22
CA ALA A 15 9.36 22.35 -9.43
C ALA A 15 8.41 23.46 -9.92
N ASP A 16 7.12 23.36 -9.57
CA ASP A 16 6.06 24.29 -9.98
C ASP A 16 5.75 25.38 -8.92
N GLY A 17 6.63 25.54 -7.91
CA GLY A 17 6.42 26.53 -6.84
C GLY A 17 5.32 26.15 -5.84
N ILE A 18 4.78 24.93 -5.93
CA ILE A 18 3.87 24.38 -4.93
C ILE A 18 4.66 24.11 -3.66
N GLN A 19 4.24 24.74 -2.57
CA GLN A 19 4.78 24.49 -1.24
C GLN A 19 4.25 23.13 -0.77
N LEU A 20 5.09 22.11 -0.86
CA LEU A 20 4.76 20.77 -0.40
C LEU A 20 5.15 20.68 1.07
N ALA A 21 4.29 20.06 1.88
CA ALA A 21 4.65 19.68 3.25
C ALA A 21 5.95 18.88 3.20
N TYR A 22 6.90 19.20 4.09
CA TYR A 22 8.18 18.51 4.11
C TYR A 22 7.91 17.01 4.30
N PRO A 23 8.42 16.12 3.42
CA PRO A 23 8.02 14.72 3.38
C PRO A 23 8.57 13.91 4.54
N PHE A 24 9.08 14.56 5.59
CA PHE A 24 9.55 13.99 6.86
C PHE A 24 9.07 14.77 8.11
N ASP A 25 8.14 15.71 7.97
CA ASP A 25 7.61 16.48 9.11
C ASP A 25 6.56 15.71 9.95
N THR A 26 6.15 14.52 9.50
CA THR A 26 5.28 13.66 10.33
C THR A 26 6.09 12.79 11.28
N SER A 27 5.45 12.30 12.34
CA SER A 27 6.12 11.54 13.38
C SER A 27 6.73 10.23 12.82
N LEU A 28 7.86 9.80 13.40
CA LEU A 28 8.45 8.49 13.09
C LEU A 28 7.45 7.34 13.25
N ARG A 29 6.51 7.46 14.21
CA ARG A 29 5.43 6.49 14.43
C ARG A 29 4.48 6.40 13.24
N PHE A 30 4.21 7.52 12.56
CA PHE A 30 3.40 7.53 11.35
C PHE A 30 4.09 6.75 10.23
N TYR A 31 5.37 7.04 9.96
CA TYR A 31 6.14 6.29 8.94
C TYR A 31 6.26 4.80 9.27
N ALA A 32 6.54 4.46 10.53
CA ALA A 32 6.62 3.07 10.95
C ALA A 32 5.27 2.34 10.80
N GLY A 33 4.16 3.01 11.15
CA GLY A 33 2.81 2.50 10.96
C GLY A 33 2.46 2.29 9.49
N PHE A 34 2.75 3.29 8.65
CA PHE A 34 2.56 3.20 7.19
C PHE A 34 3.39 2.07 6.59
N ALA A 35 4.68 2.00 6.90
CA ALA A 35 5.57 0.94 6.41
C ALA A 35 5.10 -0.45 6.84
N ARG A 36 4.66 -0.60 8.09
CA ARG A 36 4.08 -1.85 8.59
C ARG A 36 2.82 -2.24 7.82
N GLN A 37 1.88 -1.32 7.64
CA GLN A 37 0.65 -1.58 6.88
C GLN A 37 0.94 -1.94 5.42
N ALA A 38 1.90 -1.26 4.78
CA ALA A 38 2.32 -1.54 3.42
C ALA A 38 2.95 -2.95 3.29
N LEU A 39 3.79 -3.34 4.25
CA LEU A 39 4.37 -4.68 4.29
C LEU A 39 3.31 -5.76 4.54
N GLU A 40 2.36 -5.52 5.46
CA GLU A 40 1.25 -6.45 5.71
C GLU A 40 0.36 -6.62 4.48
N ALA A 41 0.07 -5.54 3.75
CA ALA A 41 -0.68 -5.60 2.49
C ALA A 41 0.09 -6.36 1.42
N THR A 42 1.40 -6.12 1.30
CA THR A 42 2.27 -6.82 0.35
C THR A 42 2.33 -8.32 0.65
N ALA A 43 2.46 -8.69 1.93
CA ALA A 43 2.48 -10.09 2.35
C ALA A 43 1.16 -10.81 2.01
N ARG A 44 0.01 -10.17 2.24
CA ARG A 44 -1.30 -10.73 1.83
C ARG A 44 -1.40 -10.93 0.31
N GLY A 45 -0.91 -9.96 -0.48
CA GLY A 45 -0.89 -10.08 -1.94
C GLY A 45 0.00 -11.22 -2.44
N LEU A 46 1.17 -11.41 -1.82
CA LEU A 46 2.07 -12.53 -2.13
C LEU A 46 1.45 -13.89 -1.78
N GLN A 47 0.75 -13.98 -0.64
CA GLN A 47 0.02 -15.19 -0.26
C GLN A 47 -1.08 -15.51 -1.27
N ALA A 48 -1.88 -14.51 -1.68
CA ALA A 48 -2.92 -14.70 -2.68
C ALA A 48 -2.36 -15.14 -4.05
N GLN A 49 -1.19 -14.62 -4.45
CA GLN A 49 -0.49 -15.11 -5.64
C GLN A 49 -0.06 -16.57 -5.51
N ALA A 50 0.50 -16.94 -4.37
CA ALA A 50 0.92 -18.32 -4.12
C ALA A 50 -0.28 -19.29 -4.16
N ASP A 51 -1.40 -18.90 -3.54
CA ASP A 51 -2.64 -19.69 -3.56
C ASP A 51 -3.20 -19.82 -4.98
N TYR A 52 -3.20 -18.74 -5.77
CA TYR A 52 -3.61 -18.78 -7.17
C TYR A 52 -2.74 -19.70 -8.02
N VAL A 53 -1.42 -19.68 -7.85
CA VAL A 53 -0.50 -20.59 -8.57
C VAL A 53 -0.78 -22.05 -8.19
N LYS A 54 -1.09 -22.31 -6.92
CA LYS A 54 -1.47 -23.65 -6.46
C LYS A 54 -2.78 -24.10 -7.11
N ASP A 55 -3.78 -23.23 -7.19
CA ASP A 55 -5.07 -23.54 -7.82
C ASP A 55 -4.93 -23.77 -9.33
N LEU A 56 -4.13 -22.93 -10.01
CA LEU A 56 -3.78 -23.11 -11.42
C LEU A 56 -3.15 -24.47 -11.71
N ALA A 57 -2.28 -24.96 -10.82
CA ALA A 57 -1.63 -26.26 -10.97
C ALA A 57 -2.61 -27.43 -10.85
N ALA A 58 -3.79 -27.22 -10.24
CA ALA A 58 -4.85 -28.21 -10.10
C ALA A 58 -5.90 -28.14 -11.22
N CYS A 59 -5.87 -27.13 -12.09
CA CYS A 59 -6.82 -27.00 -13.20
C CYS A 59 -6.57 -28.06 -14.28
N GLU A 60 -7.64 -28.73 -14.74
CA GLU A 60 -7.55 -29.78 -15.77
C GLU A 60 -7.96 -29.30 -17.16
N ASN A 61 -8.65 -28.15 -17.25
CA ASN A 61 -9.13 -27.62 -18.53
C ASN A 61 -8.99 -26.07 -18.62
N PRO A 62 -9.06 -25.50 -19.85
CA PRO A 62 -8.92 -24.05 -20.05
C PRO A 62 -10.02 -23.19 -19.41
N ALA A 63 -11.23 -23.72 -19.20
CA ALA A 63 -12.32 -22.98 -18.56
C ALA A 63 -12.07 -22.83 -17.04
N ASP A 64 -11.47 -23.84 -16.41
CA ASP A 64 -11.05 -23.78 -15.01
C ASP A 64 -9.97 -22.71 -14.82
N ILE A 65 -8.99 -22.63 -15.74
CA ILE A 65 -7.93 -21.60 -15.72
C ILE A 65 -8.53 -20.20 -15.76
N LEU A 66 -9.49 -19.95 -16.66
CA LEU A 66 -10.16 -18.64 -16.77
C LEU A 66 -10.98 -18.32 -15.51
N THR A 67 -11.61 -19.33 -14.92
CA THR A 67 -12.38 -19.17 -13.68
C THR A 67 -11.47 -18.83 -12.50
N CYS A 68 -10.38 -19.58 -12.32
CA CYS A 68 -9.37 -19.31 -11.30
C CYS A 68 -8.73 -17.92 -11.50
N SER A 69 -8.45 -17.53 -12.75
CA SER A 69 -7.91 -16.20 -13.07
C SER A 69 -8.88 -15.09 -12.64
N ASN A 70 -10.18 -15.27 -12.90
CA ASN A 70 -11.21 -14.30 -12.54
C ASN A 70 -11.39 -14.19 -11.02
N VAL A 71 -11.41 -15.33 -10.31
CA VAL A 71 -11.48 -15.38 -8.85
C VAL A 71 -10.28 -14.67 -8.21
N TYR A 72 -9.08 -14.94 -8.71
CA TYR A 72 -7.87 -14.24 -8.25
C TYR A 72 -7.93 -12.73 -8.51
N ALA A 73 -8.39 -12.30 -9.69
CA ALA A 73 -8.56 -10.89 -10.01
C ALA A 73 -9.56 -10.19 -9.08
N CYS A 74 -10.69 -10.81 -8.79
CA CYS A 74 -11.67 -10.30 -7.83
C CYS A 74 -11.06 -10.14 -6.44
N HIS A 75 -10.35 -11.16 -5.93
CA HIS A 75 -9.69 -11.08 -4.64
C HIS A 75 -8.64 -9.97 -4.55
N MET A 76 -7.84 -9.79 -5.61
CA MET A 76 -6.86 -8.70 -5.67
C MET A 76 -7.51 -7.32 -5.66
N LEU A 77 -8.64 -7.16 -6.36
CA LEU A 77 -9.39 -5.90 -6.38
C LEU A 77 -9.99 -5.58 -5.01
N GLU A 78 -10.60 -6.57 -4.36
CA GLU A 78 -11.14 -6.44 -2.99
C GLU A 78 -10.05 -6.06 -1.99
N ALA A 79 -8.90 -6.75 -2.04
CA ALA A 79 -7.76 -6.45 -1.17
C ALA A 79 -7.21 -5.03 -1.41
N CYS A 80 -7.15 -4.57 -2.66
CA CYS A 80 -6.75 -3.21 -2.98
C CYS A 80 -7.74 -2.16 -2.43
N LEU A 81 -9.04 -2.39 -2.58
CA LEU A 81 -10.08 -1.50 -2.06
C LEU A 81 -10.05 -1.44 -0.53
N GLU A 82 -9.86 -2.58 0.13
CA GLU A 82 -9.75 -2.66 1.58
C GLU A 82 -8.49 -1.96 2.10
N ALA A 83 -7.34 -2.17 1.44
CA ALA A 83 -6.10 -1.45 1.76
C ALA A 83 -6.28 0.07 1.59
N GLY A 84 -6.94 0.51 0.51
CA GLY A 84 -7.27 1.92 0.29
C GLY A 84 -8.17 2.49 1.37
N ARG A 85 -9.22 1.76 1.78
CA ARG A 85 -10.10 2.15 2.89
C ARG A 85 -9.31 2.28 4.20
N ASN A 86 -8.44 1.32 4.49
CA ASN A 86 -7.62 1.32 5.71
C ASN A 86 -6.61 2.47 5.73
N ALA A 87 -6.05 2.84 4.58
CA ALA A 87 -5.17 4.00 4.46
C ALA A 87 -5.94 5.31 4.73
N VAL A 88 -7.15 5.46 4.17
CA VAL A 88 -7.99 6.64 4.39
C VAL A 88 -8.46 6.76 5.84
N THR A 89 -8.86 5.66 6.49
CA THR A 89 -9.26 5.68 7.91
C THR A 89 -8.07 6.00 8.83
N ALA A 90 -6.88 5.47 8.52
CA ALA A 90 -5.65 5.81 9.24
C ALA A 90 -5.33 7.31 9.16
N THR A 91 -5.57 7.96 8.02
CA THR A 91 -5.40 9.42 7.88
C THR A 91 -6.49 10.24 8.57
N ARG A 92 -7.70 9.70 8.78
CA ARG A 92 -8.83 10.42 9.41
C ARG A 92 -8.71 10.51 10.93
N HIS A 93 -7.90 9.65 11.56
CA HIS A 93 -7.68 9.63 13.01
C HIS A 93 -6.51 10.50 13.48
N GLN A 94 -6.01 11.41 12.65
CA GLN A 94 -5.05 12.42 13.08
C GLN A 94 -5.80 13.50 13.89
N PRO A 95 -5.64 13.58 15.23
CA PRO A 95 -6.18 14.72 15.94
C PRO A 95 -5.40 15.95 15.48
N GLU A 96 -6.12 17.03 15.16
CA GLU A 96 -5.52 18.34 14.99
C GLU A 96 -4.81 18.69 16.29
N GLY A 97 -3.48 18.75 16.23
CA GLY A 97 -2.61 19.25 17.28
C GLY A 97 -2.05 20.58 16.85
#